data_AF-N6VDV0-F1
#
_entry.id   AF-N6VDV0-F1
#
_cell.length_a   1.000
_cell.length_b   1.000
_cell.length_c   1.000
_cell.angle_alpha   90.00
_cell.angle_beta   90.00
_cell.angle_gamma   90.00
#
_symmetry.space_group_name_H-M   'P 1'
#
loop_
_entity.id
_entity.type
_entity.pdbx_description
1 polymer ?
#
loop_
_entity_poly.entity_id
_entity_poly.type
_entity_poly.pdbx_seq_one_letter_code
_entity_poly.pdbx_strand_id
1 'polypeptide(L)'
;MKQFYEIIDLLGGVRRVSQLLGVHRTRVYVWLRPVSKGGTGGRIPIKHIPPLLNEAKRIGVPIKAEDFLSFSYNSPLRDSALSPTSTFTESSTDTEHQRDNSPCQIEERI
;
A
#
# COMPACT_ATOMS: atom_id res chain seq x y z
N MET A 1 12.78 5.38 -9.40
CA MET A 1 12.21 4.77 -8.17
C MET A 1 13.38 4.45 -7.26
N LYS A 2 13.37 4.94 -6.03
CA LYS A 2 14.53 4.81 -5.13
C LYS A 2 14.38 3.58 -4.24
N GLN A 3 15.47 2.84 -4.07
CA GLN A 3 15.52 1.76 -3.08
C GLN A 3 15.72 2.33 -1.68
N PHE A 4 15.29 1.64 -0.64
CA PHE A 4 15.39 2.19 0.72
C PHE A 4 16.84 2.47 1.16
N TYR A 5 17.79 1.64 0.73
CA TYR A 5 19.22 1.89 0.94
C TYR A 5 19.65 3.26 0.39
N GLU A 6 19.19 3.60 -0.81
CA GLU A 6 19.46 4.89 -1.47
C GLU A 6 18.81 6.05 -0.71
N ILE A 7 17.59 5.88 -0.19
CA ILE A 7 16.90 6.89 0.62
C ILE A 7 17.68 7.16 1.93
N ILE A 8 18.17 6.11 2.60
CA ILE A 8 18.99 6.28 3.81
C ILE A 8 20.29 7.02 3.49
N ASP A 9 20.96 6.66 2.40
CA ASP A 9 22.22 7.29 2.00
C ASP A 9 22.02 8.78 1.67
N LEU A 10 20.94 9.11 0.95
CA LEU A 10 20.56 10.50 0.67
C LEU A 10 20.25 11.29 1.95
N LEU A 11 19.71 10.65 2.99
CA LEU A 11 19.46 11.27 4.29
C LEU A 11 20.73 11.35 5.17
N GLY A 12 21.89 10.93 4.68
CA GLY A 12 23.17 10.96 5.39
C GLY A 12 23.49 9.70 6.18
N GLY A 13 22.89 8.57 5.81
CA GLY A 13 23.24 7.24 6.29
C GLY A 13 22.52 6.78 7.56
N VAL A 14 22.73 5.51 7.90
CA VAL A 14 22.04 4.81 9.01
C VAL A 14 22.20 5.52 10.34
N ARG A 15 23.39 6.07 10.64
CA ARG A 15 23.66 6.77 11.90
C ARG A 15 22.80 8.02 12.05
N ARG A 16 22.71 8.83 11.00
CA ARG A 16 21.93 10.07 11.01
C ARG A 16 20.44 9.78 11.11
N VAL A 17 19.95 8.79 10.35
CA VAL A 17 18.55 8.33 10.41
C VAL A 17 18.19 7.78 11.81
N SER A 18 19.09 7.01 12.42
CA SER A 18 18.94 6.50 13.79
C SER A 18 18.79 7.64 14.81
N GLN A 19 19.63 8.67 14.70
CA GLN A 19 19.59 9.85 15.58
C GLN A 19 18.30 10.66 15.37
N LEU A 20 17.93 10.91 14.12
CA LEU A 20 16.70 11.64 13.76
C LEU A 20 15.44 10.98 14.34
N LEU A 21 15.35 9.66 14.24
CA LEU A 21 14.17 8.90 14.63
C LEU A 21 14.17 8.48 16.12
N GLY A 22 15.28 8.72 16.84
CA GLY A 22 15.44 8.22 18.20
C GLY A 22 15.40 6.69 18.30
N VAL A 23 15.80 5.97 17.24
CA VAL A 23 15.80 4.51 17.19
C VAL A 23 17.22 3.98 17.17
N HIS A 24 17.46 2.80 17.75
CA HIS A 24 18.78 2.18 17.70
C HIS A 24 19.17 1.81 16.25
N ARG A 25 20.43 2.04 15.85
CA ARG A 25 20.97 1.74 14.51
C ARG A 25 20.64 0.32 14.00
N THR A 26 20.63 -0.67 14.89
CA THR A 26 20.27 -2.06 14.55
C THR A 26 18.85 -2.15 13.98
N ARG A 27 17.89 -1.34 14.45
CA ARG A 27 16.52 -1.34 13.92
C ARG A 27 16.49 -0.88 12.47
N VAL A 28 17.28 0.13 12.12
CA VAL A 28 17.42 0.61 10.75
C VAL A 28 18.01 -0.49 9.84
N TYR A 29 19.05 -1.19 10.32
CA TYR A 29 19.60 -2.35 9.58
C TYR A 29 18.62 -3.51 9.45
N VAL A 30 17.77 -3.75 10.45
CA VAL A 30 16.72 -4.78 10.38
C VAL A 30 15.69 -4.43 9.29
N TRP A 31 15.38 -3.15 9.08
CA TRP A 31 14.49 -2.77 7.99
C TRP A 31 15.08 -3.08 6.61
N LEU A 32 16.40 -2.95 6.46
CA LEU A 32 17.10 -3.29 5.22
C LEU A 32 17.22 -4.81 4.99
N ARG A 33 17.09 -5.63 6.03
CA ARG A 33 17.19 -7.08 5.88
C ARG A 33 15.99 -7.64 5.10
N PRO A 34 16.20 -8.72 4.33
CA PRO A 34 15.10 -9.41 3.66
C PRO A 34 14.11 -9.99 4.69
N VAL A 35 12.85 -10.11 4.28
CA VAL A 35 11.78 -10.65 5.13
C VAL A 35 12.09 -12.08 5.59
N SER A 36 12.69 -12.90 4.73
CA SER A 36 13.13 -14.27 5.05
C SER A 36 14.15 -14.38 6.19
N LYS A 37 14.82 -13.27 6.54
CA LYS A 37 15.79 -13.18 7.64
C LYS A 37 15.28 -12.33 8.82
N GLY A 38 13.96 -12.15 8.92
CA GLY A 38 13.31 -11.37 9.98
C GLY A 38 13.41 -9.85 9.82
N GLY A 39 13.73 -9.37 8.62
CA GLY A 39 13.67 -7.95 8.28
C GLY A 39 12.33 -7.53 7.69
N THR A 40 12.26 -6.30 7.18
CA THR A 40 11.05 -5.80 6.51
C THR A 40 11.17 -5.79 4.98
N GLY A 41 12.31 -6.26 4.44
CA GLY A 41 12.57 -6.26 3.01
C GLY A 41 12.73 -4.87 2.41
N GLY A 42 13.31 -3.95 3.18
CA GLY A 42 13.48 -2.55 2.79
C GLY A 42 12.30 -1.64 3.14
N ARG A 43 11.27 -2.13 3.87
CA ARG A 43 10.08 -1.33 4.21
C ARG A 43 10.25 -0.60 5.54
N ILE A 44 9.99 0.71 5.54
CA ILE A 44 10.01 1.48 6.79
C ILE A 44 8.62 1.38 7.44
N PRO A 45 8.55 1.17 8.77
CA PRO A 45 7.31 1.35 9.50
C PRO A 45 6.73 2.76 9.29
N ILE A 46 5.43 2.84 8.95
CA ILE A 46 4.74 4.10 8.58
C ILE A 46 4.97 5.24 9.57
N LYS A 47 5.05 4.93 10.88
CA LYS A 47 5.31 5.90 11.95
C LYS A 47 6.61 6.71 11.78
N HIS A 48 7.58 6.21 11.00
CA HIS A 48 8.86 6.87 10.78
C HIS A 48 8.91 7.67 9.47
N ILE A 49 7.91 7.54 8.59
CA ILE A 49 7.91 8.23 7.28
C ILE A 49 7.79 9.76 7.44
N PRO A 50 6.85 10.31 8.23
CA PRO A 50 6.71 11.77 8.37
C PRO A 50 8.00 12.50 8.81
N PRO A 51 8.73 12.07 9.86
CA PRO A 51 9.97 12.75 10.24
C PRO A 51 11.07 12.63 9.18
N LEU A 52 11.14 11.54 8.41
CA LEU A 52 12.10 11.41 7.31
C LEU A 52 11.79 12.37 6.16
N LEU A 53 10.51 12.56 5.83
CA LEU A 53 10.08 13.52 4.83
C LEU A 53 10.38 14.97 5.26
N ASN A 54 10.16 15.30 6.53
CA ASN A 54 10.47 16.62 7.07
C ASN A 54 11.98 16.90 7.02
N GLU A 55 12.80 15.91 7.39
CA GLU A 55 14.24 16.03 7.28
C GLU A 55 14.68 16.19 5.82
N ALA A 56 14.15 15.38 4.90
CA ALA A 56 14.44 15.46 3.47
C ALA A 56 14.17 16.87 2.91
N LYS A 57 13.01 17.46 3.26
CA LYS A 57 12.68 18.84 2.91
C LYS A 57 13.67 19.84 3.48
N ARG A 58 14.06 19.66 4.75
CA ARG A 58 15.01 20.55 5.44
C ARG A 58 16.40 20.54 4.81
N ILE A 59 16.86 19.39 4.33
CA ILE A 59 18.18 19.23 3.68
C ILE A 59 18.14 19.43 2.16
N GLY A 60 16.96 19.69 1.57
CA GLY A 60 16.80 19.92 0.14
C GLY A 60 16.93 18.65 -0.71
N VAL A 61 16.69 17.46 -0.13
CA VAL A 61 16.77 16.19 -0.85
C VAL A 61 15.41 15.88 -1.50
N PRO A 62 15.38 15.54 -2.81
CA PRO A 62 14.16 15.21 -3.53
C PRO A 62 13.72 13.76 -3.22
N ILE A 63 13.12 13.56 -2.05
CA ILE A 63 12.43 12.32 -1.66
C ILE A 63 10.94 12.62 -1.57
N LYS A 64 10.12 11.78 -2.18
CA LYS A 64 8.66 11.89 -2.09
C LYS A 64 8.06 10.79 -1.21
N ALA A 65 6.79 10.94 -0.85
CA ALA A 65 6.10 9.94 -0.03
C ALA A 65 5.93 8.60 -0.78
N GLU A 66 5.77 8.65 -2.10
CA GLU A 66 5.60 7.46 -2.95
C GLU A 66 6.86 6.58 -2.95
N ASP A 67 8.05 7.17 -2.75
CA ASP A 67 9.30 6.43 -2.63
C ASP A 67 9.31 5.49 -1.40
N PHE A 68 8.49 5.76 -0.37
CA PHE A 68 8.35 4.90 0.81
C PHE A 68 7.21 3.87 0.69
N LEU A 69 6.31 4.02 -0.28
CA LEU A 69 5.14 3.16 -0.46
C LEU A 69 5.27 2.22 -1.66
N SER A 70 6.23 2.49 -2.54
CA SER A 70 6.48 1.71 -3.76
C SER A 70 7.18 0.39 -3.43
N PHE A 71 6.41 -0.54 -2.89
CA PHE A 71 6.80 -1.94 -2.81
C PHE A 71 5.78 -2.77 -3.57
N SER A 72 6.24 -3.40 -4.65
CA SER A 72 5.47 -4.45 -5.32
C SER A 72 5.07 -5.47 -4.25
N TYR A 73 3.77 -5.53 -3.97
CA TYR A 73 3.20 -6.74 -3.41
C TYR A 73 3.43 -7.78 -4.51
N ASN A 74 4.41 -8.67 -4.29
CA ASN A 74 4.34 -10.00 -4.88
C ASN A 74 3.06 -10.62 -4.31
N SER A 75 1.93 -10.25 -4.91
CA SER A 75 0.71 -10.98 -4.76
C SER A 75 0.91 -12.22 -5.62
N PRO A 76 1.01 -13.42 -5.05
CA PRO A 76 0.89 -14.65 -5.84
C PRO A 76 -0.54 -14.81 -6.43
N LEU A 77 -1.36 -13.76 -6.45
CA LEU A 77 -2.76 -13.81 -6.86
C LEU A 77 -2.99 -13.15 -8.23
N ARG A 78 -2.28 -13.56 -9.30
CA ARG A 78 -2.69 -13.25 -10.70
C ARG A 78 -2.19 -14.28 -11.72
N ASP A 79 -2.33 -15.57 -11.46
CA ASP A 79 -2.26 -16.59 -12.53
C ASP A 79 -3.59 -17.31 -12.76
N SER A 80 -4.72 -16.82 -12.22
CA SER A 80 -6.02 -17.41 -12.52
C SER A 80 -7.14 -16.37 -12.56
N ALA A 81 -7.77 -16.29 -13.73
CA ALA A 81 -9.08 -15.69 -14.01
C ALA A 81 -9.19 -14.15 -14.08
N LEU A 82 -8.57 -13.54 -15.10
CA LEU A 82 -9.27 -12.51 -15.89
C LEU A 82 -9.22 -12.94 -17.36
N SER A 83 -10.20 -13.77 -17.75
CA SER A 83 -10.55 -13.94 -19.15
C SER A 83 -11.27 -12.67 -19.64
N PRO A 84 -10.83 -12.03 -20.72
CA PRO A 84 -11.66 -11.08 -21.43
C PRO A 84 -12.65 -11.89 -22.29
N THR A 85 -13.83 -12.17 -21.77
CA THR A 85 -14.99 -12.50 -22.61
C THR A 85 -16.07 -11.48 -22.35
N SER A 86 -15.79 -10.26 -22.77
CA SER A 86 -16.84 -9.38 -23.25
C SER A 86 -17.20 -9.86 -24.65
N THR A 87 -18.16 -10.78 -24.74
CA THR A 87 -18.97 -10.93 -25.96
C THR A 87 -20.29 -10.26 -25.64
N PHE A 88 -20.33 -8.97 -25.92
CA PHE A 88 -21.58 -8.25 -26.14
C PHE A 88 -22.35 -9.02 -27.22
N THR A 89 -23.48 -9.63 -26.87
CA THR A 89 -24.48 -10.07 -27.84
C THR A 89 -25.75 -9.31 -27.48
N GLU A 90 -26.02 -8.24 -28.21
CA GLU A 90 -27.37 -7.69 -28.29
C GLU A 90 -28.28 -8.74 -28.92
N SER A 91 -29.38 -9.08 -28.25
CA SER A 91 -30.57 -9.58 -28.93
C SER A 91 -31.82 -9.25 -28.11
N SER A 92 -32.54 -8.27 -28.65
CA SER A 92 -33.95 -7.95 -28.53
C SER A 92 -34.89 -9.11 -28.18
N THR A 93 -35.79 -8.91 -27.21
CA THR A 93 -37.25 -8.85 -27.45
C THR A 93 -37.97 -8.28 -26.22
N ASP A 94 -38.84 -7.31 -26.47
CA ASP A 94 -39.85 -6.76 -25.56
C ASP A 94 -40.65 -7.83 -24.83
N THR A 95 -41.10 -7.53 -23.60
CA THR A 95 -42.52 -7.61 -23.19
C THR A 95 -42.65 -7.08 -21.76
N GLU A 96 -43.43 -6.00 -21.60
CA GLU A 96 -43.99 -5.51 -20.33
C GLU A 96 -44.64 -6.64 -19.52
N HIS A 97 -44.53 -6.63 -18.18
CA HIS A 97 -45.72 -6.74 -17.32
C HIS A 97 -45.42 -6.35 -15.87
N GLN A 98 -46.20 -5.37 -15.42
CA GLN A 98 -46.74 -5.08 -14.10
C GLN A 98 -45.86 -5.21 -12.84
N ARG A 99 -45.70 -4.06 -12.18
CA ARG A 99 -45.36 -3.93 -10.75
C ARG A 99 -46.49 -4.52 -9.90
N ASP A 100 -46.13 -5.33 -8.91
CA ASP A 100 -46.91 -5.44 -7.68
C ASP A 100 -46.01 -5.19 -6.48
N ASN A 101 -46.27 -4.04 -5.87
CA ASN A 101 -45.69 -3.63 -4.60
C ASN A 101 -46.38 -4.44 -3.49
N SER A 102 -45.62 -5.12 -2.65
CA SER A 102 -46.11 -5.58 -1.35
C SER A 102 -45.03 -5.34 -0.29
N PRO A 103 -45.29 -4.49 0.73
CA PRO A 103 -44.39 -4.28 1.85
C PRO A 103 -44.38 -5.51 2.76
N CYS A 104 -43.20 -6.01 3.11
CA CYS A 104 -43.05 -6.93 4.24
C CYS A 104 -43.47 -6.23 5.53
N GLN A 105 -44.57 -6.69 6.13
CA GLN A 105 -44.92 -6.32 7.49
C GLN A 105 -43.89 -6.93 8.45
N ILE A 106 -43.22 -6.07 9.21
CA ILE A 106 -42.51 -6.49 10.42
C ILE A 106 -43.55 -6.38 11.54
N GLU A 107 -43.97 -7.53 12.05
CA GLU A 107 -44.83 -7.65 13.22
C GLU A 107 -44.14 -7.10 14.46
N GLU A 108 -44.87 -6.29 15.21
CA GLU A 108 -44.64 -6.06 16.63
C GLU A 108 -44.91 -7.34 17.43
N ARG A 109 -44.01 -7.69 18.34
CA ARG A 109 -44.41 -8.41 19.55
C ARG A 109 -43.50 -8.05 20.72
N ILE A 110 -44.03 -7.14 21.55
CA ILE A 110 -44.01 -7.01 23.02
C ILE A 110 -42.83 -7.69 23.74
#